data_AF-A0A978VMB5-F1
#
_entry.id   AF-A0A978VMB5-F1
#
_cell.length_a   1.000
_cell.length_b   1.000
_cell.length_c   1.000
_cell.angle_alpha   90.00
_cell.angle_beta   90.00
_cell.angle_gamma   90.00
#
_symmetry.space_group_name_H-M   'P 1'
#
loop_
_entity.id
_entity.type
_entity.pdbx_description
1 polymer ?
#
loop_
_entity_poly.entity_id
_entity_poly.type
_entity_poly.pdbx_seq_one_letter_code
_entity_poly.pdbx_strand_id
1 'polypeptide(L)'
;MADNLFGKPVTDATVKFYYPHKKVITAKDRAQVAFQLKEADEKSVNADKYVENLKERYGNGIATLVTIYNATGGTLVRYKDYDFHGHIGEVPYPNEIQNGQWAAFLHVHTAWTLRGSSAAIVYSGSNNAGDKVAWLNAWSNPHHGTNYAYTEVRPTSHYDTGGVWDAVESLFKTDNFSDNSNGGYTIASIGQNSPYKYVGTMTLDGVIDSSASN
;
A
#
# COMPACT_ATOMS: atom_id res chain seq x y z
N MET A 1 14.14 7.75 15.41
CA MET A 1 13.00 7.58 14.48
C MET A 1 12.62 6.12 14.53
N ALA A 2 11.37 5.80 14.87
CA ALA A 2 10.88 4.43 14.73
C ALA A 2 10.77 4.13 13.23
N ASP A 3 11.48 3.10 12.77
CA ASP A 3 11.38 2.65 11.38
C ASP A 3 9.98 2.06 11.20
N ASN A 4 9.20 2.65 10.28
CA ASN A 4 7.82 2.25 10.02
C ASN A 4 7.73 1.26 8.83
N LEU A 5 8.84 0.56 8.60
CA LEU A 5 9.02 -0.53 7.66
C LEU A 5 9.24 -1.85 8.40
N PHE A 6 8.57 -2.91 7.94
CA PHE A 6 8.55 -4.21 8.60
C PHE A 6 8.87 -5.33 7.61
N GLY A 7 9.73 -6.25 8.06
CA GLY A 7 10.20 -7.37 7.26
C GLY A 7 11.54 -7.09 6.57
N LYS A 8 12.24 -8.18 6.25
CA LYS A 8 13.49 -8.12 5.49
C LYS A 8 13.19 -8.04 3.99
N PRO A 9 13.97 -7.26 3.22
CA PRO A 9 13.81 -7.23 1.78
C PRO A 9 14.01 -8.60 1.13
N VAL A 10 13.15 -8.93 0.17
CA VAL A 10 13.29 -10.09 -0.70
C VAL A 10 14.17 -9.70 -1.88
N THR A 11 15.35 -10.28 -1.93
CA THR A 11 16.40 -10.01 -2.93
C THR A 11 16.65 -11.24 -3.80
N ASP A 12 17.58 -11.13 -4.76
CA ASP A 12 18.03 -12.28 -5.56
C ASP A 12 18.59 -13.42 -4.69
N ALA A 13 19.23 -13.10 -3.56
CA ALA A 13 19.70 -14.11 -2.61
C ALA A 13 18.53 -14.88 -1.98
N THR A 14 17.45 -14.19 -1.63
CA THR A 14 16.22 -14.82 -1.14
C THR A 14 15.61 -15.72 -2.21
N VAL A 15 15.51 -15.24 -3.46
CA VAL A 15 15.00 -16.05 -4.57
C VAL A 15 15.88 -17.29 -4.80
N LYS A 16 17.21 -17.15 -4.77
CA LYS A 16 18.14 -18.30 -4.88
C LYS A 16 17.96 -19.31 -3.77
N PHE A 17 17.65 -18.88 -2.56
CA PHE A 17 17.40 -19.77 -1.43
C PHE A 17 16.18 -20.67 -1.69
N TYR A 18 15.06 -20.10 -2.16
CA TYR A 18 13.85 -20.87 -2.46
C TYR A 18 13.91 -21.61 -3.81
N TYR A 19 14.64 -21.08 -4.79
CA TYR A 19 14.75 -21.60 -6.15
C TYR A 19 16.22 -21.71 -6.59
N PRO A 20 17.01 -22.64 -6.01
CA PRO A 20 18.46 -22.72 -6.23
C PRO A 20 18.87 -22.97 -7.69
N HIS A 21 18.02 -23.67 -8.44
CA HIS A 21 18.27 -24.00 -9.85
C HIS A 21 17.99 -22.85 -10.83
N LYS A 22 17.37 -21.75 -10.37
CA LYS A 22 17.00 -20.64 -11.25
C LYS A 22 18.24 -19.86 -11.67
N LYS A 23 18.60 -19.90 -12.95
CA LYS A 23 19.85 -19.30 -13.45
C LYS A 23 19.82 -17.78 -13.52
N VAL A 24 18.72 -17.22 -14.05
CA VAL A 24 18.49 -15.78 -14.17
C VAL A 24 17.31 -15.42 -13.29
N ILE A 25 17.48 -14.39 -12.45
CA ILE A 25 16.45 -13.90 -11.54
C ILE A 25 15.90 -12.59 -12.08
N THR A 26 14.59 -12.55 -12.24
CA THR A 26 13.84 -11.41 -12.77
C THR A 26 13.13 -10.64 -11.65
N ALA A 27 12.62 -9.44 -11.96
CA ALA A 27 11.75 -8.71 -11.04
C ALA A 27 10.50 -9.52 -10.68
N LYS A 28 9.89 -10.20 -11.65
CA LYS A 28 8.75 -11.09 -11.41
C LYS A 28 9.05 -12.22 -10.43
N ASP A 29 10.27 -12.78 -10.45
CA ASP A 29 10.67 -13.81 -9.50
C ASP A 29 10.77 -13.28 -8.06
N ARG A 30 11.37 -12.09 -7.90
CA ARG A 30 11.43 -11.40 -6.62
C ARG A 30 10.05 -11.00 -6.11
N ALA A 31 9.18 -10.56 -7.02
CA ALA A 31 7.79 -10.21 -6.73
C ALA A 31 7.01 -11.44 -6.25
N GLN A 32 7.18 -12.58 -6.91
CA GLN A 32 6.51 -13.83 -6.55
C GLN A 32 6.95 -14.35 -5.18
N VAL A 33 8.26 -14.36 -4.89
CA VAL A 33 8.76 -14.74 -3.56
C VAL A 33 8.30 -13.75 -2.50
N ALA A 34 8.30 -12.44 -2.79
CA ALA A 34 7.78 -11.45 -1.86
C ALA A 34 6.29 -11.69 -1.56
N PHE A 35 5.49 -12.00 -2.57
CA PHE A 35 4.07 -12.29 -2.37
C PHE A 35 3.86 -13.56 -1.52
N GLN A 36 4.59 -14.64 -1.80
CA GLN A 36 4.56 -15.88 -1.01
C GLN A 36 4.94 -15.66 0.46
N LEU A 37 5.90 -14.76 0.70
CA LEU A 37 6.41 -14.45 2.03
C LEU A 37 5.65 -13.31 2.70
N LYS A 38 4.50 -12.85 2.18
CA LYS A 38 3.79 -11.67 2.69
C LYS A 38 3.51 -11.71 4.20
N GLU A 39 3.18 -12.90 4.72
CA GLU A 39 2.86 -13.13 6.13
C GLU A 39 4.03 -13.79 6.92
N ALA A 40 5.18 -14.02 6.29
CA ALA A 40 6.32 -14.67 6.94
C ALA A 40 6.94 -13.79 8.04
N ASP A 41 7.54 -14.42 9.05
CA ASP A 41 8.27 -13.75 10.14
C ASP A 41 7.44 -12.70 10.92
N GLU A 42 6.11 -12.89 10.98
CA GLU A 42 5.17 -12.01 11.68
C GLU A 42 5.20 -10.53 11.22
N LYS A 43 5.76 -10.23 10.05
CA LYS A 43 5.99 -8.83 9.63
C LYS A 43 4.70 -8.04 9.43
N SER A 44 3.63 -8.68 8.95
CA SER A 44 2.29 -8.07 8.85
C SER A 44 1.72 -7.80 10.24
N VAL A 45 1.83 -8.76 11.16
CA VAL A 45 1.40 -8.62 12.56
C VAL A 45 2.16 -7.51 13.28
N ASN A 46 3.46 -7.36 13.01
CA ASN A 46 4.26 -6.29 13.58
C ASN A 46 3.90 -4.91 13.01
N ALA A 47 3.62 -4.82 11.71
CA ALA A 47 3.09 -3.61 11.09
C ALA A 47 1.74 -3.21 11.70
N ASP A 48 0.84 -4.18 11.91
CA ASP A 48 -0.47 -3.97 12.50
C ASP A 48 -0.39 -3.46 13.94
N LYS A 49 0.37 -4.15 14.79
CA LYS A 49 0.62 -3.72 16.17
C LYS A 49 1.20 -2.31 16.22
N TYR A 50 2.06 -1.97 15.27
CA TYR A 50 2.65 -0.63 15.21
C TYR A 50 1.62 0.46 14.92
N VAL A 51 0.72 0.26 13.96
CA VAL A 51 -0.34 1.25 13.66
C VAL A 51 -1.42 1.30 14.75
N GLU A 52 -1.69 0.19 15.42
CA GLU A 52 -2.54 0.16 16.62
C GLU A 52 -1.92 0.99 17.75
N ASN A 53 -0.62 0.83 18.03
CA ASN A 53 0.10 1.65 19.01
C ASN A 53 0.12 3.13 18.62
N LEU A 54 0.21 3.47 17.33
CA LEU A 54 0.07 4.85 16.84
C LEU A 54 -1.34 5.39 17.13
N LYS A 55 -2.37 4.58 16.87
CA LYS A 55 -3.77 4.93 17.12
C LYS A 55 -4.04 5.16 18.60
N GLU A 56 -3.49 4.32 19.49
CA GLU A 56 -3.61 4.49 20.93
C GLU A 56 -3.01 5.81 21.41
N ARG A 57 -1.81 6.17 20.92
CA ARG A 57 -1.17 7.45 21.24
C ARG A 57 -1.95 8.65 20.70
N TYR A 58 -2.57 8.51 19.53
CA TYR A 58 -3.43 9.55 18.95
C TYR A 58 -4.74 9.75 19.76
N GLY A 59 -5.27 8.68 20.38
CA GLY A 59 -6.45 8.74 21.23
C GLY A 59 -7.77 8.61 20.46
N ASN A 60 -8.80 9.34 20.89
CA ASN A 60 -10.19 9.08 20.48
C ASN A 60 -10.60 9.65 19.10
N GLY A 61 -9.71 10.34 18.39
CA GLY A 61 -10.02 10.91 17.08
C GLY A 61 -10.21 9.86 15.98
N ILE A 62 -10.89 10.21 14.89
CA ILE A 62 -10.99 9.36 13.68
C ILE A 62 -9.64 9.23 13.01
N ALA A 63 -9.19 7.98 12.82
CA ALA A 63 -7.95 7.72 12.12
C ALA A 63 -8.08 6.45 11.28
N THR A 64 -7.33 6.44 10.19
CA THR A 64 -7.15 5.28 9.32
C THR A 64 -5.79 4.66 9.62
N LEU A 65 -5.80 3.40 10.04
CA LEU A 65 -4.59 2.60 10.25
C LEU A 65 -4.18 2.04 8.89
N VAL A 66 -3.09 2.53 8.32
CA VAL A 66 -2.69 2.20 6.95
C VAL A 66 -1.51 1.25 6.98
N THR A 67 -1.68 0.06 6.39
CA THR A 67 -0.57 -0.85 6.09
C THR A 67 -0.53 -1.16 4.60
N ILE A 68 0.65 -1.03 3.98
CA ILE A 68 0.83 -1.31 2.55
C ILE A 68 2.03 -2.23 2.33
N TYR A 69 1.88 -3.20 1.43
CA TYR A 69 2.91 -4.18 1.14
C TYR A 69 3.49 -4.01 -0.26
N ASN A 70 4.82 -4.01 -0.36
CA ASN A 70 5.51 -4.03 -1.64
C ASN A 70 5.89 -5.47 -2.03
N ALA A 71 5.27 -6.00 -3.07
CA ALA A 71 5.65 -7.24 -3.75
C ALA A 71 5.90 -7.00 -5.25
N THR A 72 6.49 -5.87 -5.62
CA THR A 72 6.72 -5.50 -7.03
C THR A 72 8.04 -6.02 -7.60
N GLY A 73 8.86 -6.69 -6.79
CA GLY A 73 10.17 -7.18 -7.22
C GLY A 73 11.27 -6.11 -7.25
N GLY A 74 10.96 -4.88 -6.84
CA GLY A 74 11.91 -3.77 -6.70
C GLY A 74 11.57 -2.87 -5.52
N THR A 75 12.39 -1.85 -5.27
CA THR A 75 12.07 -0.80 -4.30
C THR A 75 11.02 0.14 -4.89
N LEU A 76 10.01 0.44 -4.12
CA LEU A 76 9.02 1.47 -4.41
C LEU A 76 9.45 2.77 -3.73
N VAL A 77 9.37 3.88 -4.46
CA VAL A 77 9.75 5.23 -3.99
C VAL A 77 8.52 6.13 -3.98
N ARG A 78 8.29 6.84 -2.88
CA ARG A 78 7.19 7.81 -2.75
C ARG A 78 7.29 8.82 -3.90
N TYR A 79 6.18 8.99 -4.59
CA TYR A 79 6.09 9.88 -5.75
C TYR A 79 5.21 11.09 -5.46
N LYS A 80 3.99 10.87 -4.98
CA LYS A 80 3.04 11.92 -4.60
C LYS A 80 2.11 11.45 -3.49
N ASP A 81 1.51 12.41 -2.82
CA ASP A 81 0.47 12.22 -1.83
C ASP A 81 -0.50 13.39 -1.88
N TYR A 82 -1.70 13.15 -1.40
CA TYR A 82 -2.75 14.14 -1.35
C TYR A 82 -3.70 13.85 -0.21
N ASP A 83 -3.87 14.83 0.68
CA ASP A 83 -4.84 14.76 1.76
C ASP A 83 -6.15 15.39 1.29
N PHE A 84 -7.19 14.56 1.08
CA PHE A 84 -8.53 15.06 0.78
C PHE A 84 -9.11 15.71 2.04
N HIS A 85 -9.12 14.97 3.15
CA HIS A 85 -9.54 15.41 4.47
C HIS A 85 -8.68 14.80 5.57
N GLY A 86 -8.18 15.63 6.48
CA GLY A 86 -7.28 15.19 7.54
C GLY A 86 -5.83 15.50 7.20
N HIS A 87 -4.91 14.76 7.81
CA HIS A 87 -3.49 14.84 7.54
C HIS A 87 -2.75 13.60 8.02
N ILE A 88 -1.51 13.43 7.56
CA ILE A 88 -0.57 12.43 8.10
C ILE A 88 -0.39 12.59 9.63
N GLY A 89 -0.37 11.47 10.34
CA GLY A 89 -0.19 11.43 11.80
C GLY A 89 1.26 11.66 12.25
N GLU A 90 1.60 11.12 13.41
CA GLU A 90 2.93 11.30 14.06
C GLU A 90 4.10 10.87 13.17
N VAL A 91 3.89 9.85 12.32
CA VAL A 91 4.95 9.23 11.52
C VAL A 91 4.70 9.53 10.04
N PRO A 92 5.70 10.03 9.30
CA PRO A 92 5.54 10.37 7.89
C PRO A 92 5.37 9.13 7.02
N TYR A 93 4.88 9.33 5.79
CA TYR A 93 4.95 8.31 4.75
C TYR A 93 6.42 7.90 4.52
N PRO A 94 6.74 6.59 4.48
CA PRO A 94 8.07 6.14 4.08
C PRO A 94 8.45 6.69 2.71
N ASN A 95 9.69 7.15 2.57
CA ASN A 95 10.20 7.57 1.26
C ASN A 95 10.44 6.37 0.34
N GLU A 96 10.80 5.22 0.92
CA GLU A 96 11.10 4.00 0.19
C GLU A 96 10.49 2.80 0.91
N ILE A 97 10.00 1.83 0.14
CA ILE A 97 9.54 0.53 0.63
C ILE A 97 10.22 -0.53 -0.22
N GLN A 98 11.08 -1.36 0.36
CA GLN A 98 11.78 -2.38 -0.40
C GLN A 98 10.87 -3.58 -0.68
N ASN A 99 11.17 -4.33 -1.75
CA ASN A 99 10.42 -5.54 -2.09
C ASN A 99 10.38 -6.50 -0.90
N GLY A 100 9.21 -6.98 -0.51
CA GLY A 100 9.01 -7.86 0.63
C GLY A 100 8.73 -7.17 1.97
N GLN A 101 8.68 -5.84 2.00
CA GLN A 101 8.41 -5.07 3.22
C GLN A 101 6.97 -4.56 3.29
N TRP A 102 6.48 -4.45 4.53
CA TRP A 102 5.28 -3.70 4.89
C TRP A 102 5.67 -2.31 5.36
N ALA A 103 4.96 -1.29 4.91
CA ALA A 103 4.96 0.03 5.51
C ALA A 103 3.70 0.20 6.36
N ALA A 104 3.84 0.91 7.49
CA ALA A 104 2.75 1.12 8.43
C ALA A 104 2.71 2.57 8.91
N PHE A 105 1.59 3.26 8.79
CA PHE A 105 1.45 4.65 9.23
C PHE A 105 -0.01 4.98 9.57
N LEU A 106 -0.22 6.13 10.21
CA LEU A 106 -1.53 6.58 10.63
C LEU A 106 -1.89 7.85 9.86
N HIS A 107 -3.08 7.88 9.26
CA HIS A 107 -3.67 9.11 8.74
C HIS A 107 -4.84 9.50 9.64
N VAL A 108 -4.95 10.78 10.00
CA VAL A 108 -5.86 11.24 11.06
C VAL A 108 -6.74 12.37 10.58
N HIS A 109 -7.91 12.51 11.19
CA HIS A 109 -8.77 13.67 10.92
C HIS A 109 -8.18 14.95 11.51
N THR A 110 -8.57 16.10 10.95
CA THR A 110 -8.26 17.40 11.53
C THR A 110 -9.16 17.65 12.74
N ALA A 111 -8.55 17.98 13.88
CA ALA A 111 -9.28 18.28 15.11
C ALA A 111 -10.34 19.37 14.90
N TRP A 112 -11.47 19.25 15.61
CA TRP A 112 -12.59 20.19 15.55
C TRP A 112 -13.29 20.30 14.19
N THR A 113 -13.03 19.39 13.26
CA THR A 113 -13.76 19.28 12.00
C THR A 113 -14.70 18.08 12.02
N LEU A 114 -15.89 18.22 11.43
CA LEU A 114 -16.81 17.10 11.17
C LEU A 114 -16.40 16.36 9.88
N ARG A 115 -15.10 16.19 9.68
CA ARG A 115 -14.53 15.45 8.54
C ARG A 115 -13.80 14.22 9.03
N GLY A 116 -13.65 13.28 8.12
CA GLY A 116 -12.98 12.02 8.36
C GLY A 116 -11.47 12.08 8.11
N SER A 117 -10.91 10.90 7.85
CA SER A 117 -9.54 10.67 7.41
C SER A 117 -9.57 10.10 5.99
N SER A 118 -9.25 10.91 5.00
CA SER A 118 -9.18 10.52 3.58
C SER A 118 -7.97 11.11 2.91
N ALA A 119 -7.20 10.25 2.23
CA ALA A 119 -6.00 10.65 1.51
C ALA A 119 -5.63 9.60 0.44
N ALA A 120 -4.66 9.96 -0.39
CA ALA A 120 -4.01 9.10 -1.35
C ALA A 120 -2.49 9.20 -1.22
N ILE A 121 -1.81 8.07 -1.38
CA ILE A 121 -0.35 7.98 -1.48
C ILE A 121 0.01 7.17 -2.72
N VAL A 122 0.95 7.69 -3.50
CA VAL A 122 1.41 7.12 -4.75
C VAL A 122 2.87 6.73 -4.60
N TYR A 123 3.15 5.45 -4.82
CA TYR A 123 4.51 4.94 -4.90
C TYR A 123 4.85 4.56 -6.33
N SER A 124 6.04 4.94 -6.78
CA SER A 124 6.55 4.63 -8.13
C SER A 124 7.63 3.57 -8.09
N GLY A 125 7.68 2.78 -9.16
CA GLY A 125 8.68 1.74 -9.39
C GLY A 125 8.71 1.36 -10.86
N SER A 126 9.19 0.15 -11.14
CA SER A 126 9.23 -0.39 -12.50
C SER A 126 8.35 -1.62 -12.61
N ASN A 127 7.67 -1.77 -13.76
CA ASN A 127 6.96 -3.00 -14.10
C ASN A 127 7.97 -4.07 -14.58
N ASN A 128 7.47 -5.25 -14.97
CA ASN A 128 8.33 -6.33 -15.46
C ASN A 128 9.04 -6.02 -16.79
N ALA A 129 8.52 -5.08 -17.59
CA ALA A 129 9.14 -4.62 -18.82
C ALA A 129 10.23 -3.54 -18.56
N GLY A 130 10.33 -3.03 -17.34
CA GLY A 130 11.25 -1.96 -16.95
C GLY A 130 10.64 -0.56 -17.05
N ASP A 131 9.39 -0.42 -17.49
CA ASP A 131 8.72 0.88 -17.60
C ASP A 131 8.39 1.44 -16.23
N LYS A 132 8.52 2.76 -16.10
CA LYS A 132 8.18 3.47 -14.86
C LYS A 132 6.67 3.55 -14.68
N VAL A 133 6.18 2.91 -13.62
CA VAL A 133 4.76 2.86 -13.24
C VAL A 133 4.60 3.28 -11.79
N ALA A 134 3.35 3.57 -11.41
CA ALA A 134 3.02 3.99 -10.07
C ALA A 134 1.71 3.37 -9.59
N TRP A 135 1.72 3.02 -8.30
CA TRP A 135 0.63 2.40 -7.56
C TRP A 135 0.04 3.41 -6.60
N LEU A 136 -1.24 3.73 -6.80
CA LEU A 136 -2.01 4.58 -5.89
C LEU A 136 -2.65 3.71 -4.81
N ASN A 137 -2.53 4.16 -3.56
CA ASN A 137 -3.28 3.65 -2.41
C ASN A 137 -4.09 4.80 -1.85
N ALA A 138 -5.41 4.73 -1.95
CA ALA A 138 -6.31 5.77 -1.47
C ALA A 138 -7.40 5.21 -0.56
N TRP A 139 -7.73 5.96 0.47
CA TRP A 139 -8.75 5.60 1.44
C TRP A 139 -9.66 6.78 1.74
N SER A 140 -10.89 6.46 2.15
CA SER A 140 -11.82 7.40 2.74
C SER A 140 -12.48 6.77 3.96
N ASN A 141 -12.27 7.38 5.11
CA ASN A 141 -12.89 7.03 6.38
C ASN A 141 -13.64 8.26 6.89
N PRO A 142 -14.88 8.51 6.44
CA PRO A 142 -15.63 9.72 6.76
C PRO A 142 -16.03 9.78 8.25
N HIS A 143 -16.46 10.96 8.72
CA HIS A 143 -16.96 11.11 10.09
C HIS A 143 -18.21 10.26 10.36
N HIS A 144 -19.05 10.09 9.33
CA HIS A 144 -20.21 9.22 9.31
C HIS A 144 -20.32 8.55 7.94
N GLY A 145 -20.81 7.31 7.91
CA GLY A 145 -21.06 6.57 6.69
C GLY A 145 -20.11 5.40 6.48
N THR A 146 -19.95 5.03 5.21
CA THR A 146 -19.19 3.85 4.77
C THR A 146 -17.74 4.23 4.49
N ASN A 147 -16.82 3.33 4.83
CA ASN A 147 -15.41 3.49 4.49
C ASN A 147 -15.15 2.96 3.08
N TYR A 148 -14.33 3.66 2.32
CA TYR A 148 -13.99 3.31 0.94
C TYR A 148 -12.49 3.14 0.76
N ALA A 149 -12.12 2.21 -0.12
CA ALA A 149 -10.77 1.99 -0.57
C ALA A 149 -10.72 2.09 -2.09
N TYR A 150 -9.70 2.76 -2.60
CA TYR A 150 -9.43 2.82 -4.03
C TYR A 150 -7.94 2.61 -4.28
N THR A 151 -7.63 1.95 -5.39
CA THR A 151 -6.25 1.70 -5.81
C THR A 151 -6.20 1.56 -7.32
N GLU A 152 -5.11 1.99 -7.93
CA GLU A 152 -4.91 1.82 -9.37
C GLU A 152 -3.42 1.77 -9.71
N VAL A 153 -3.12 1.25 -10.91
CA VAL A 153 -1.79 1.25 -11.50
C VAL A 153 -1.80 2.11 -12.75
N ARG A 154 -1.00 3.18 -12.75
CA ARG A 154 -0.93 4.17 -13.83
C ARG A 154 0.51 4.58 -14.12
N PRO A 155 0.81 5.19 -15.27
CA PRO A 155 2.10 5.84 -15.47
C PRO A 155 2.23 7.01 -14.50
N THR A 156 3.46 7.35 -14.09
CA THR A 156 3.69 8.46 -13.14
C THR A 156 3.07 9.79 -13.60
N SER A 157 3.11 10.09 -14.90
CA SER A 157 2.52 11.30 -15.49
C SER A 157 1.01 11.44 -15.27
N HIS A 158 0.29 10.34 -14.99
CA HIS A 158 -1.14 10.40 -14.65
C HIS A 158 -1.38 11.31 -13.44
N TYR A 159 -0.54 11.20 -12.41
CA TYR A 159 -0.66 11.96 -11.16
C TYR A 159 -0.09 13.39 -11.27
N ASP A 160 0.48 13.77 -12.41
CA ASP A 160 0.87 15.15 -12.75
C ASP A 160 -0.26 15.93 -13.43
N THR A 161 -1.34 15.25 -13.83
CA THR A 161 -2.46 15.86 -14.55
C THR A 161 -3.35 16.65 -13.58
N GLY A 162 -3.72 17.87 -13.97
CA GLY A 162 -4.68 18.68 -13.19
C GLY A 162 -6.03 17.98 -13.03
N GLY A 163 -6.62 18.04 -11.84
CA GLY A 163 -7.91 17.41 -11.52
C GLY A 163 -7.85 15.90 -11.24
N VAL A 164 -6.65 15.29 -11.24
CA VAL A 164 -6.50 13.86 -10.92
C VAL A 164 -7.05 13.50 -9.54
N TRP A 165 -6.89 14.38 -8.56
CA TRP A 165 -7.36 14.12 -7.20
C TRP A 165 -8.89 14.17 -7.10
N ASP A 166 -9.55 15.13 -7.74
CA ASP A 166 -11.02 15.17 -7.82
C ASP A 166 -11.57 13.90 -8.50
N ALA A 167 -10.88 13.43 -9.53
CA ALA A 167 -11.21 12.17 -10.20
C ALA A 167 -11.05 10.97 -9.25
N VAL A 168 -9.93 10.86 -8.53
CA VAL A 168 -9.69 9.80 -7.55
C VAL A 168 -10.75 9.82 -6.44
N GLU A 169 -11.10 10.98 -5.90
CA GLU A 169 -12.13 11.11 -4.85
C GLU A 169 -13.49 10.62 -5.33
N SER A 170 -13.84 10.90 -6.60
CA SER A 170 -15.10 10.44 -7.21
C SER A 170 -15.19 8.91 -7.41
N LEU A 171 -14.07 8.20 -7.29
CA LEU A 171 -13.97 6.74 -7.48
C LEU A 171 -14.13 5.95 -6.18
N PHE A 172 -14.24 6.60 -5.02
CA PHE A 172 -14.59 5.95 -3.76
C PHE A 172 -16.02 5.41 -3.78
N LYS A 173 -16.16 4.12 -4.13
CA LYS A 173 -17.46 3.45 -4.31
C LYS A 173 -17.61 2.18 -3.48
N THR A 174 -16.50 1.51 -3.20
CA THR A 174 -16.46 0.21 -2.51
C THR A 174 -15.40 0.23 -1.42
N ASP A 175 -15.51 -0.69 -0.47
CA ASP A 175 -14.57 -0.87 0.62
C ASP A 175 -13.35 -1.73 0.25
N ASN A 176 -13.37 -2.30 -0.95
CA ASN A 176 -12.27 -3.03 -1.55
C ASN A 176 -12.22 -2.73 -3.05
N PHE A 177 -11.02 -2.71 -3.61
CA PHE A 177 -10.79 -2.49 -5.04
C PHE A 177 -9.51 -3.18 -5.47
N SER A 178 -9.44 -3.58 -6.74
CA SER A 178 -8.21 -4.07 -7.35
C SER A 178 -8.09 -3.55 -8.78
N ASP A 179 -6.87 -3.34 -9.24
CA ASP A 179 -6.56 -2.95 -10.61
C ASP A 179 -5.42 -3.80 -11.14
N ASN A 180 -5.53 -4.16 -12.42
CA ASN A 180 -4.48 -4.82 -13.19
C ASN A 180 -4.26 -4.02 -14.47
N SER A 181 -3.23 -3.18 -14.47
CA SER A 181 -2.96 -2.21 -15.51
C SER A 181 -1.46 -1.97 -15.64
N ASN A 182 -0.99 -1.65 -16.85
CA ASN A 182 0.38 -1.23 -17.12
C ASN A 182 1.48 -2.20 -16.63
N GLY A 183 1.17 -3.50 -16.57
CA GLY A 183 2.09 -4.53 -16.09
C GLY A 183 2.29 -4.56 -14.57
N GLY A 184 1.46 -3.82 -13.82
CA GLY A 184 1.35 -3.91 -12.38
C GLY A 184 -0.04 -4.38 -11.96
N TYR A 185 -0.10 -4.94 -10.75
CA TYR A 185 -1.33 -5.34 -10.09
C TYR A 185 -1.39 -4.69 -8.71
N THR A 186 -2.59 -4.34 -8.26
CA THR A 186 -2.81 -3.82 -6.92
C THR A 186 -4.14 -4.26 -6.37
N ILE A 187 -4.19 -4.48 -5.07
CA ILE A 187 -5.43 -4.75 -4.33
C ILE A 187 -5.41 -3.98 -3.03
N ALA A 188 -6.54 -3.37 -2.69
CA ALA A 188 -6.72 -2.62 -1.47
C ALA A 188 -8.07 -2.92 -0.82
N SER A 189 -8.12 -2.81 0.50
CA SER A 189 -9.38 -2.85 1.25
C SER A 189 -9.31 -1.96 2.49
N ILE A 190 -10.48 -1.59 3.00
CA ILE A 190 -10.63 -0.88 4.27
C ILE A 190 -11.72 -1.52 5.14
N GLY A 191 -11.44 -1.69 6.43
CA GLY A 191 -12.40 -2.19 7.40
C GLY A 191 -13.55 -1.20 7.67
N GLN A 192 -14.78 -1.70 7.79
CA GLN A 192 -15.96 -0.89 8.09
C GLN A 192 -16.12 -0.56 9.59
N ASN A 193 -15.42 -1.30 10.45
CA ASN A 193 -15.51 -1.15 11.90
C ASN A 193 -14.15 -0.73 12.47
N SER A 194 -14.18 -0.12 13.64
CA SER A 194 -12.96 0.22 14.38
C SER A 194 -12.20 -1.07 14.78
N PRO A 195 -10.87 -1.10 14.62
CA PRO A 195 -10.02 -0.07 14.05
C PRO A 195 -10.13 0.01 12.52
N TYR A 196 -10.37 1.21 11.98
CA TYR A 196 -10.57 1.47 10.55
C TYR A 196 -9.27 1.27 9.77
N LYS A 197 -9.00 0.02 9.42
CA LYS A 197 -7.72 -0.40 8.84
C LYS A 197 -7.80 -0.46 7.33
N TYR A 198 -6.92 0.28 6.66
CA TYR A 198 -6.65 0.15 5.23
C TYR A 198 -5.48 -0.80 5.01
N VAL A 199 -5.64 -1.75 4.09
CA VAL A 199 -4.59 -2.68 3.67
C VAL A 199 -4.42 -2.58 2.16
N GLY A 200 -3.22 -2.24 1.71
CA GLY A 200 -2.84 -2.22 0.29
C GLY A 200 -1.78 -3.27 -0.03
N THR A 201 -1.82 -3.88 -1.21
CA THR A 201 -0.76 -4.76 -1.73
C THR A 201 -0.48 -4.42 -3.18
N MET A 202 0.78 -4.08 -3.45
CA MET A 202 1.26 -3.69 -4.78
C MET A 202 2.16 -4.79 -5.31
N THR A 203 1.92 -5.27 -6.53
CA THR A 203 2.73 -6.32 -7.17
C THR A 203 2.77 -6.17 -8.69
N LEU A 204 3.40 -7.10 -9.37
CA LEU A 204 3.46 -7.16 -10.83
C LEU A 204 2.31 -8.02 -11.38
N ASP A 205 1.93 -7.73 -12.63
CA ASP A 205 0.94 -8.54 -13.33
C ASP A 205 1.39 -10.03 -13.46
N GLY A 206 0.43 -10.93 -13.29
CA GLY A 206 0.62 -12.38 -13.29
C GLY A 206 1.50 -12.90 -12.16
N VAL A 207 1.68 -12.15 -11.06
CA VAL A 207 2.20 -12.70 -9.78
C VAL A 207 1.08 -13.36 -9.00
N ILE A 208 -0.12 -12.79 -9.06
CA ILE A 208 -1.35 -13.37 -8.50
C ILE A 208 -2.03 -14.16 -9.61
N ASP A 209 -1.48 -15.32 -9.97
CA ASP A 209 -2.21 -16.29 -10.78
C ASP A 209 -2.92 -17.30 -9.87
N SER A 210 -4.18 -17.54 -10.21
CA SER A 210 -5.21 -18.31 -9.53
C SER A 210 -4.80 -19.76 -9.22
N SER A 211 -4.05 -19.98 -8.14
CA SER A 211 -3.92 -21.28 -7.47
C SER A 211 -4.36 -21.24 -6.01
N ALA A 212 -5.29 -20.33 -5.68
CA ALA A 212 -5.98 -20.27 -4.39
C ALA A 212 -7.49 -20.58 -4.54
N SER A 213 -7.83 -21.44 -5.50
CA SER A 213 -9.10 -22.18 -5.52
C SER A 213 -8.77 -23.67 -5.41
N ASN A 214 -8.58 -24.14 -4.18
CA ASN A 214 -8.77 -25.54 -3.79
C ASN A 214 -9.90 -25.58 -2.77
#